data_AF-A0AB34IQH2-F1
#
_entry.id   AF-A0AB34IQH2-F1
#
_cell.length_a   1.000
_cell.length_b   1.000
_cell.length_c   1.000
_cell.angle_alpha   90.00
_cell.angle_beta   90.00
_cell.angle_gamma   90.00
#
_symmetry.space_group_name_H-M   'P 1'
#
loop_
_entity.id
_entity.type
_entity.pdbx_description
1 polymer ?
#
loop_
_entity_poly.entity_id
_entity_poly.type
_entity_poly.pdbx_seq_one_letter_code
_entity_poly.pdbx_strand_id
1 'polypeptide(L)'
;MASSAPPPLPALHAPSEPTARASSPSSRLPSFRRGMPPRQLPLDRAPCHAGEWAPPVESRAGASPPRAAREARRDAAEPLPSCMDITTRPRSLVVGKDKLSLRYVGKGNHSHDAGSMRANHPCPKRCSVYYFEATVLDAGARGCVSIGLADQFFLLNRRPGWEANTYAYLGEDGKRYNDCERGEPYGPTFGTGDVVGCGLLCDRREVFFTKNGKHLGVAFSDIACSLYPTVSLHSPNESVRVNLGGTPFTFDLDGLVRDARREKLAQVMLYKLPSGVMSKLIEAYLLHYTFDGTLAKLRESAGIADGGAATPNGKGKAERPTAAAVTAEGDVLMDDAGNEEGPRTLEDTMELRRELRARVLRGDIDGAFELCGERYEGLLARHDHAHFLLLCQGFIEVIRGRQPLKAIEYARERLMPFQSAPGMDEAKRALLRDVFALIAYDEPEGEESPVRYLMQPAHRHVVAEALNAAILDEHRLSPTTAIERLLRQLNAVQEAVLDANLGYGKAIEL
;
A
#
# COMPACT_ATOMS: atom_id res chain seq x y z
N MET A 1 66.76 -21.27 25.28
CA MET A 1 66.51 -22.59 25.90
C MET A 1 65.12 -23.02 25.44
N ALA A 2 65.06 -23.85 24.40
CA ALA A 2 64.80 -25.30 24.47
C ALA A 2 63.28 -25.57 24.48
N SER A 3 62.69 -25.97 23.35
CA SER A 3 62.65 -27.34 22.80
C SER A 3 61.79 -28.28 23.63
N SER A 4 60.69 -28.80 23.06
CA SER A 4 60.62 -30.20 22.63
C SER A 4 59.18 -30.63 22.33
N ALA A 5 58.95 -31.09 21.10
CA ALA A 5 57.90 -32.05 20.79
C ALA A 5 58.24 -33.43 21.39
N PRO A 6 57.25 -34.33 21.55
CA PRO A 6 57.45 -35.73 21.14
C PRO A 6 56.15 -36.35 20.54
N PRO A 7 56.07 -37.66 20.22
CA PRO A 7 56.29 -38.23 18.88
C PRO A 7 55.07 -39.03 18.32
N PRO A 8 55.15 -39.63 17.11
CA PRO A 8 54.03 -40.34 16.45
C PRO A 8 54.13 -41.89 16.48
N LEU A 9 53.09 -42.54 15.93
CA LEU A 9 52.96 -43.93 15.36
C LEU A 9 52.17 -44.97 16.20
N PRO A 10 51.65 -46.10 15.63
CA PRO A 10 51.78 -46.62 14.25
C PRO A 10 50.48 -47.06 13.52
N ALA A 11 50.66 -47.38 12.23
CA ALA A 11 49.70 -47.99 11.31
C ALA A 11 49.54 -49.52 11.51
N LEU A 12 48.39 -50.07 11.09
CA LEU A 12 48.19 -51.51 10.90
C LEU A 12 47.51 -51.80 9.55
N HIS A 13 48.33 -52.37 8.66
CA HIS A 13 48.11 -53.37 7.61
C HIS A 13 46.72 -53.61 6.96
N ALA A 14 46.78 -53.60 5.62
CA ALA A 14 45.85 -54.23 4.67
C ALA A 14 45.79 -55.77 4.79
N PRO A 15 44.85 -56.42 4.08
CA PRO A 15 45.32 -57.24 2.95
C PRO A 15 44.43 -57.25 1.69
N SER A 16 45.14 -57.26 0.54
CA SER A 16 44.97 -58.02 -0.72
C SER A 16 43.62 -58.20 -1.45
N GLU A 17 43.69 -57.94 -2.76
CA GLU A 17 42.79 -58.34 -3.85
C GLU A 17 42.49 -59.86 -3.92
N PRO A 18 41.54 -60.29 -4.78
CA PRO A 18 42.02 -60.76 -6.09
C PRO A 18 41.18 -60.34 -7.31
N THR A 19 41.91 -60.24 -8.41
CA THR A 19 41.54 -60.17 -9.82
C THR A 19 40.65 -61.32 -10.32
N ALA A 20 39.77 -61.05 -11.29
CA ALA A 20 39.40 -62.03 -12.32
C ALA A 20 38.97 -61.35 -13.65
N ARG A 21 39.72 -61.67 -14.71
CA ARG A 21 39.40 -61.48 -16.14
C ARG A 21 38.46 -62.60 -16.62
N ALA A 22 37.57 -62.32 -17.58
CA ALA A 22 37.14 -63.21 -18.67
C ALA A 22 36.19 -62.43 -19.60
N SER A 23 36.61 -61.98 -20.79
CA SER A 23 36.55 -62.70 -22.09
C SER A 23 35.13 -62.95 -22.63
N SER A 24 34.79 -62.23 -23.70
CA SER A 24 33.69 -62.45 -24.66
C SER A 24 33.71 -63.84 -25.33
N PRO A 25 32.61 -64.29 -25.96
CA PRO A 25 32.57 -64.19 -27.42
C PRO A 25 31.19 -63.91 -28.07
N SER A 26 31.30 -63.50 -29.33
CA SER A 26 30.32 -63.18 -30.37
C SER A 26 29.50 -64.37 -30.89
N SER A 27 28.29 -64.10 -31.39
CA SER A 27 27.76 -64.83 -32.57
C SER A 27 26.75 -64.01 -33.41
N ARG A 28 27.23 -63.61 -34.59
CA ARG A 28 26.63 -63.77 -35.94
C ARG A 28 25.37 -62.99 -36.40
N LEU A 29 25.67 -62.08 -37.32
CA LEU A 29 24.96 -61.41 -38.46
C LEU A 29 24.19 -62.39 -39.41
N PRO A 30 23.41 -61.98 -40.48
CA PRO A 30 23.66 -60.79 -41.32
C PRO A 30 22.53 -60.07 -42.13
N SER A 31 22.87 -58.84 -42.54
CA SER A 31 22.70 -58.13 -43.84
C SER A 31 21.36 -58.05 -44.58
N PHE A 32 21.03 -56.84 -45.08
CA PHE A 32 21.15 -56.52 -46.53
C PHE A 32 21.16 -55.00 -46.82
N ARG A 33 21.98 -54.63 -47.82
CA ARG A 33 22.30 -53.28 -48.33
C ARG A 33 21.36 -52.82 -49.45
N ARG A 34 21.24 -51.48 -49.61
CA ARG A 34 21.42 -50.62 -50.82
C ARG A 34 21.03 -49.19 -50.40
N GLY A 35 21.67 -48.07 -50.71
CA GLY A 35 22.57 -47.64 -51.80
C GLY A 35 22.03 -46.30 -52.34
N MET A 36 22.67 -45.17 -51.97
CA MET A 36 22.51 -43.74 -52.39
C MET A 36 22.55 -43.48 -53.93
N PRO A 37 22.37 -42.25 -54.54
CA PRO A 37 22.69 -40.85 -54.10
C PRO A 37 21.72 -39.72 -54.69
N PRO A 38 22.10 -38.44 -54.96
CA PRO A 38 22.40 -37.31 -54.04
C PRO A 38 21.69 -35.94 -54.37
N ARG A 39 21.90 -34.95 -53.47
CA ARG A 39 22.14 -33.48 -53.68
C ARG A 39 20.99 -32.45 -53.81
N GLN A 40 21.23 -31.35 -53.05
CA GLN A 40 20.96 -29.91 -53.27
C GLN A 40 19.70 -29.25 -52.68
N LEU A 41 19.96 -28.27 -51.81
CA LEU A 41 19.07 -27.21 -51.31
C LEU A 41 18.64 -26.28 -52.46
N PRO A 42 17.44 -25.67 -52.34
CA PRO A 42 17.36 -24.24 -52.60
C PRO A 42 16.55 -23.46 -51.54
N LEU A 43 16.88 -22.17 -51.48
CA LEU A 43 16.25 -21.10 -50.72
C LEU A 43 14.80 -20.78 -51.16
N ASP A 44 14.11 -20.08 -50.25
CA ASP A 44 13.05 -19.08 -50.45
C ASP A 44 11.55 -19.48 -50.45
N ARG A 45 10.90 -18.98 -49.38
CA ARG A 45 9.58 -18.30 -49.24
C ARG A 45 8.26 -18.93 -49.75
N ALA A 46 7.39 -19.15 -48.74
CA ALA A 46 5.92 -18.99 -48.67
C ALA A 46 5.03 -20.03 -49.41
N PRO A 47 3.73 -20.23 -49.07
CA PRO A 47 2.85 -19.49 -48.15
C PRO A 47 2.07 -20.35 -47.12
N CYS A 48 1.39 -19.63 -46.24
CA CYS A 48 0.31 -20.04 -45.34
C CYS A 48 -0.90 -20.68 -46.05
N HIS A 49 -1.51 -21.66 -45.38
CA HIS A 49 -2.94 -22.03 -45.27
C HIS A 49 -2.98 -23.43 -44.60
N ALA A 50 -3.95 -23.90 -43.84
CA ALA A 50 -5.07 -23.38 -43.06
C ALA A 50 -5.74 -24.66 -42.46
N GLY A 51 -6.24 -24.61 -41.23
CA GLY A 51 -6.94 -25.72 -40.56
C GLY A 51 -6.24 -26.13 -39.27
N GLU A 52 -6.77 -25.97 -38.06
CA GLU A 52 -8.16 -25.89 -37.64
C GLU A 52 -8.36 -24.83 -36.54
N TRP A 53 -9.51 -24.19 -36.63
CA TRP A 53 -9.96 -23.02 -35.88
C TRP A 53 -10.42 -23.45 -34.47
N ALA A 54 -9.58 -23.22 -33.45
CA ALA A 54 -10.09 -23.11 -32.07
C ALA A 54 -10.85 -21.78 -31.95
N PRO A 55 -12.04 -21.74 -31.32
CA PRO A 55 -12.81 -20.50 -31.23
C PRO A 55 -12.01 -19.43 -30.47
N PRO A 56 -12.12 -18.15 -30.87
CA PRO A 56 -11.41 -17.06 -30.22
C PRO A 56 -11.88 -16.98 -28.77
N VAL A 57 -10.93 -16.95 -27.84
CA VAL A 57 -11.20 -16.50 -26.48
C VAL A 57 -11.63 -15.05 -26.60
N GLU A 58 -12.94 -14.83 -26.59
CA GLU A 58 -13.51 -13.51 -26.38
C GLU A 58 -12.84 -12.91 -25.15
N SER A 59 -12.28 -11.71 -25.35
CA SER A 59 -11.86 -10.83 -24.28
C SER A 59 -13.08 -10.49 -23.44
N ARG A 60 -13.42 -11.36 -22.49
CA ARG A 60 -14.19 -10.96 -21.31
C ARG A 60 -13.33 -9.91 -20.63
N ALA A 61 -13.70 -8.64 -20.81
CA ALA A 61 -13.37 -7.60 -19.86
C ALA A 61 -13.66 -8.19 -18.47
N GLY A 62 -12.59 -8.48 -17.73
CA GLY A 62 -12.70 -9.21 -16.48
C GLY A 62 -13.62 -8.43 -15.56
N ALA A 63 -14.72 -9.06 -15.15
CA ALA A 63 -15.54 -8.52 -14.07
C ALA A 63 -14.60 -8.29 -12.88
N SER A 64 -14.47 -7.03 -12.47
CA SER A 64 -13.69 -6.66 -11.29
C SER A 64 -14.13 -7.53 -10.11
N PRO A 65 -13.19 -8.13 -9.36
CA PRO A 65 -13.55 -8.96 -8.22
C PRO A 65 -14.47 -8.19 -7.25
N PRO A 66 -15.40 -8.88 -6.57
CA PRO A 66 -16.31 -8.24 -5.62
C PRO A 66 -15.51 -7.47 -4.58
N ARG A 67 -16.05 -6.32 -4.15
CA ARG A 67 -15.39 -5.36 -3.25
C ARG A 67 -14.74 -6.02 -2.03
N ALA A 68 -15.44 -6.97 -1.39
CA ALA A 68 -14.92 -7.73 -0.26
C ALA A 68 -13.69 -8.60 -0.59
N ALA A 69 -13.58 -9.15 -1.81
CA ALA A 69 -12.41 -9.91 -2.25
C ALA A 69 -11.23 -8.99 -2.63
N ARG A 70 -11.51 -7.76 -3.08
CA ARG A 70 -10.48 -6.72 -3.26
C ARG A 70 -9.95 -6.24 -1.91
N GLU A 71 -10.85 -6.02 -0.95
CA GLU A 71 -10.52 -5.65 0.43
C GLU A 71 -9.74 -6.77 1.15
N ALA A 72 -10.14 -8.04 1.02
CA ALA A 72 -9.39 -9.16 1.59
C ALA A 72 -8.00 -9.36 0.96
N ARG A 73 -7.85 -9.15 -0.37
CA ARG A 73 -6.53 -9.14 -1.03
C ARG A 73 -5.69 -7.92 -0.66
N ARG A 74 -6.32 -6.80 -0.31
CA ARG A 74 -5.69 -5.54 0.13
C ARG A 74 -5.09 -5.68 1.54
N ASP A 75 -5.74 -6.44 2.42
CA ASP A 75 -5.30 -6.65 3.80
C ASP A 75 -4.27 -7.78 3.96
N ALA A 76 -4.15 -8.66 2.96
CA ALA A 76 -3.10 -9.67 2.93
C ALA A 76 -1.75 -9.02 2.59
N ALA A 77 -0.78 -9.12 3.52
CA ALA A 77 0.59 -8.68 3.28
C ALA A 77 1.18 -9.44 2.08
N GLU A 78 1.73 -8.72 1.12
CA GLU A 78 2.45 -9.32 -0.02
C GLU A 78 3.73 -9.99 0.51
N PRO A 79 3.97 -11.29 0.25
CA PRO A 79 5.14 -11.98 0.77
C PRO A 79 6.42 -11.47 0.11
N LEU A 80 7.38 -11.05 0.93
CA LEU A 80 8.65 -10.49 0.45
C LEU A 80 9.68 -11.60 0.14
N PRO A 81 10.51 -11.43 -0.90
CA PRO A 81 11.66 -12.31 -1.14
C PRO A 81 12.59 -12.31 0.07
N SER A 82 12.86 -13.47 0.64
CA SER A 82 13.65 -13.60 1.87
C SER A 82 14.78 -14.62 1.76
N CYS A 83 14.70 -15.56 0.82
CA CYS A 83 15.76 -16.51 0.52
C CYS A 83 15.66 -17.06 -0.90
N MET A 84 16.68 -17.79 -1.35
CA MET A 84 16.64 -18.51 -2.63
C MET A 84 15.71 -19.72 -2.54
N ASP A 85 14.90 -19.96 -3.58
CA ASP A 85 13.99 -21.09 -3.69
C ASP A 85 14.77 -22.41 -3.80
N ILE A 86 14.68 -23.23 -2.77
CA ILE A 86 15.37 -24.53 -2.72
C ILE A 86 14.52 -25.69 -3.26
N THR A 87 13.25 -25.46 -3.59
CA THR A 87 12.36 -26.52 -4.11
C THR A 87 12.75 -26.96 -5.51
N THR A 88 13.21 -26.01 -6.33
CA THR A 88 13.65 -26.23 -7.71
C THR A 88 15.12 -25.83 -7.85
N ARG A 89 16.04 -26.78 -7.61
CA ARG A 89 17.49 -26.52 -7.65
C ARG A 89 18.19 -27.22 -8.82
N PRO A 90 18.94 -26.50 -9.66
CA PRO A 90 19.81 -27.14 -10.66
C PRO A 90 20.97 -27.87 -9.97
N ARG A 91 21.32 -29.06 -10.47
CA ARG A 91 22.40 -29.91 -9.91
C ARG A 91 23.78 -29.26 -9.94
N SER A 92 23.96 -28.25 -10.80
CA SER A 92 25.20 -27.48 -10.94
C SER A 92 25.41 -26.45 -9.83
N LEU A 93 24.43 -26.23 -8.94
CA LEU A 93 24.53 -25.29 -7.82
C LEU A 93 24.40 -25.97 -6.46
N VAL A 94 25.25 -25.53 -5.54
CA VAL A 94 25.13 -25.78 -4.11
C VAL A 94 24.67 -24.48 -3.44
N VAL A 95 23.62 -24.59 -2.64
CA VAL A 95 23.08 -23.49 -1.83
C VAL A 95 23.56 -23.65 -0.40
N GLY A 96 24.08 -22.59 0.20
CA GLY A 96 24.50 -22.54 1.59
C GLY A 96 23.34 -22.77 2.58
N LYS A 97 23.68 -23.04 3.84
CA LYS A 97 22.69 -23.24 4.91
C LYS A 97 21.84 -21.98 5.16
N ASP A 98 22.41 -20.82 4.88
CA ASP A 98 21.76 -19.51 4.92
C ASP A 98 20.71 -19.30 3.82
N LYS A 99 20.65 -20.20 2.82
CA LYS A 99 19.79 -20.09 1.62
C LYS A 99 20.03 -18.81 0.81
N LEU A 100 21.18 -18.15 1.00
CA LEU A 100 21.54 -16.89 0.37
C LEU A 100 22.92 -16.95 -0.29
N SER A 101 23.76 -17.90 0.12
CA SER A 101 25.04 -18.16 -0.52
C SER A 101 24.88 -19.23 -1.62
N LEU A 102 25.39 -18.95 -2.82
CA LEU A 102 25.37 -19.84 -3.98
C LEU A 102 26.79 -20.18 -4.39
N ARG A 103 27.03 -21.44 -4.78
CA ARG A 103 28.30 -21.90 -5.35
C ARG A 103 28.07 -22.80 -6.55
N TYR A 104 28.80 -22.56 -7.62
CA TYR A 104 28.81 -23.43 -8.79
C TYR A 104 29.74 -24.62 -8.59
N VAL A 105 29.22 -25.83 -8.87
CA VAL A 105 29.92 -27.11 -8.76
C VAL A 105 29.91 -27.92 -10.06
N GLY A 106 29.34 -27.36 -11.13
CA GLY A 106 29.32 -27.97 -12.46
C GLY A 106 30.66 -27.84 -13.19
N LYS A 107 30.70 -28.36 -14.42
CA LYS A 107 31.88 -28.25 -15.30
C LYS A 107 31.90 -26.95 -16.13
N GLY A 108 30.73 -26.39 -16.46
CA GLY A 108 30.63 -25.13 -17.22
C GLY A 108 31.11 -25.22 -18.67
N ASN A 109 30.97 -26.38 -19.33
CA ASN A 109 31.53 -26.60 -20.67
C ASN A 109 30.63 -26.05 -21.78
N HIS A 110 29.30 -26.08 -21.59
CA HIS A 110 28.31 -25.64 -22.57
C HIS A 110 27.50 -24.46 -22.04
N SER A 111 26.89 -23.69 -22.93
CA SER A 111 26.03 -22.55 -22.56
C SER A 111 24.84 -22.95 -21.66
N HIS A 112 24.34 -24.18 -21.81
CA HIS A 112 23.24 -24.75 -21.00
C HIS A 112 23.70 -25.39 -19.68
N ASP A 113 25.00 -25.32 -19.35
CA ASP A 113 25.50 -25.79 -18.06
C ASP A 113 25.35 -24.73 -16.95
N ALA A 114 24.73 -23.58 -17.27
CA ALA A 114 24.45 -22.52 -16.31
C ALA A 114 23.52 -23.04 -15.21
N GLY A 115 23.81 -22.66 -13.97
CA GLY A 115 22.92 -22.88 -12.84
C GLY A 115 22.37 -21.55 -12.38
N SER A 116 21.04 -21.43 -12.40
CA SER A 116 20.32 -20.23 -11.97
C SER A 116 19.45 -20.54 -10.76
N MET A 117 19.30 -19.57 -9.87
CA MET A 117 18.42 -19.65 -8.71
C MET A 117 17.57 -18.39 -8.64
N ARG A 118 16.28 -18.56 -8.31
CA ARG A 118 15.34 -17.48 -8.03
C ARG A 118 15.10 -17.36 -6.53
N ALA A 119 14.63 -16.21 -6.07
CA ALA A 119 14.09 -16.10 -4.72
C ALA A 119 12.76 -16.86 -4.56
N ASN A 120 12.36 -17.10 -3.31
CA ASN A 120 11.13 -17.80 -2.93
C ASN A 120 9.83 -17.05 -3.25
N HIS A 121 9.91 -15.74 -3.45
CA HIS A 121 8.77 -14.87 -3.79
C HIS A 121 9.15 -13.88 -4.89
N PRO A 122 8.17 -13.39 -5.67
CA PRO A 122 8.41 -12.34 -6.65
C PRO A 122 8.75 -11.01 -5.95
N CYS A 123 9.34 -10.08 -6.70
CA CYS A 123 9.53 -8.72 -6.25
C CYS A 123 8.17 -8.12 -5.84
N PRO A 124 8.09 -7.47 -4.67
CA PRO A 124 6.86 -6.84 -4.23
C PRO A 124 6.43 -5.77 -5.21
N LYS A 125 5.13 -5.72 -5.48
CA LYS A 125 4.53 -4.73 -6.36
C LYS A 125 4.05 -3.53 -5.54
N ARG A 126 3.79 -3.68 -4.24
CA ARG A 126 3.32 -2.63 -3.31
C ARG A 126 4.45 -1.77 -2.74
N CYS A 127 5.40 -1.36 -3.57
CA CYS A 127 6.49 -0.46 -3.17
C CYS A 127 6.89 0.43 -4.34
N SER A 128 7.53 1.58 -4.09
CA SER A 128 8.04 2.45 -5.15
C SER A 128 9.31 1.89 -5.80
N VAL A 129 10.15 1.25 -4.98
CA VAL A 129 11.38 0.58 -5.41
C VAL A 129 11.58 -0.72 -4.63
N TYR A 130 11.91 -1.79 -5.35
CA TYR A 130 12.46 -3.01 -4.77
C TYR A 130 13.94 -3.12 -5.13
N TYR A 131 14.78 -3.61 -4.22
CA TYR A 131 16.22 -3.65 -4.43
C TYR A 131 16.86 -4.82 -3.67
N PHE A 132 17.86 -5.45 -4.27
CA PHE A 132 18.70 -6.45 -3.63
C PHE A 132 20.15 -6.33 -4.11
N GLU A 133 21.09 -6.83 -3.30
CA GLU A 133 22.51 -6.86 -3.64
C GLU A 133 23.04 -8.30 -3.73
N ALA A 134 24.04 -8.51 -4.56
CA ALA A 134 24.80 -9.74 -4.65
C ALA A 134 26.30 -9.41 -4.56
N THR A 135 26.96 -9.98 -3.55
CA THR A 135 28.40 -9.89 -3.36
C THR A 135 29.07 -11.08 -4.05
N VAL A 136 29.95 -10.83 -5.01
CA VAL A 136 30.72 -11.88 -5.67
C VAL A 136 31.86 -12.31 -4.74
N LEU A 137 31.71 -13.48 -4.13
CA LEU A 137 32.71 -14.02 -3.20
C LEU A 137 33.92 -14.59 -3.95
N ASP A 138 33.66 -15.23 -5.10
CA ASP A 138 34.67 -15.74 -6.01
C ASP A 138 34.08 -15.70 -7.43
N ALA A 139 34.74 -15.02 -8.36
CA ALA A 139 34.37 -14.99 -9.78
C ALA A 139 34.70 -16.30 -10.51
N GLY A 140 35.38 -17.24 -9.85
CA GLY A 140 35.75 -18.52 -10.44
C GLY A 140 36.67 -18.37 -11.65
N ALA A 141 36.62 -19.35 -12.55
CA ALA A 141 37.54 -19.41 -13.68
C ALA A 141 37.25 -18.37 -14.77
N ARG A 142 35.99 -17.94 -14.94
CA ARG A 142 35.56 -17.08 -16.06
C ARG A 142 34.79 -15.82 -15.66
N GLY A 143 34.31 -15.70 -14.42
CA GLY A 143 33.52 -14.54 -13.99
C GLY A 143 32.16 -14.43 -14.68
N CYS A 144 31.56 -15.55 -15.09
CA CYS A 144 30.27 -15.60 -15.79
C CYS A 144 29.06 -15.40 -14.85
N VAL A 145 29.24 -14.63 -13.76
CA VAL A 145 28.20 -14.32 -12.79
C VAL A 145 27.20 -13.37 -13.42
N SER A 146 25.92 -13.72 -13.38
CA SER A 146 24.82 -12.90 -13.89
C SER A 146 23.82 -12.60 -12.77
N ILE A 147 23.40 -11.34 -12.68
CA ILE A 147 22.48 -10.84 -11.65
C ILE A 147 21.33 -10.13 -12.35
N GLY A 148 20.10 -10.39 -11.91
CA GLY A 148 18.94 -9.68 -12.43
C GLY A 148 17.61 -10.27 -11.99
N LEU A 149 16.66 -10.25 -12.92
CA LEU A 149 15.26 -10.57 -12.69
C LEU A 149 14.74 -11.54 -13.76
N ALA A 150 13.91 -12.49 -13.36
CA ALA A 150 13.29 -13.47 -14.27
C ALA A 150 11.86 -13.79 -13.86
N ASP A 151 11.01 -14.18 -14.80
CA ASP A 151 9.65 -14.62 -14.47
C ASP A 151 9.61 -16.02 -13.83
N GLN A 152 8.38 -16.48 -13.51
CA GLN A 152 8.16 -17.80 -12.91
C GLN A 152 8.37 -18.99 -13.87
N PHE A 153 8.43 -18.75 -15.19
CA PHE A 153 8.56 -19.80 -16.20
C PHE A 153 10.01 -19.99 -16.68
N PHE A 154 10.91 -19.07 -16.33
CA PHE A 154 12.33 -19.14 -16.66
C PHE A 154 12.98 -20.47 -16.28
N LEU A 155 13.73 -21.04 -17.22
CA LEU A 155 14.43 -22.30 -17.06
C LEU A 155 15.75 -22.12 -16.29
N LEU A 156 15.84 -22.76 -15.13
CA LEU A 156 16.98 -22.59 -14.20
C LEU A 156 18.31 -23.19 -14.69
N ASN A 157 18.32 -23.90 -15.82
CA ASN A 157 19.55 -24.38 -16.49
C ASN A 157 20.00 -23.45 -17.64
N ARG A 158 19.43 -22.25 -17.74
CA ARG A 158 19.77 -21.23 -18.74
C ARG A 158 20.33 -20.00 -18.06
N ARG A 159 20.94 -19.11 -18.86
CA ARG A 159 21.41 -17.80 -18.41
C ARG A 159 20.25 -16.79 -18.50
N PRO A 160 19.99 -15.98 -17.46
CA PRO A 160 19.02 -14.91 -17.53
C PRO A 160 19.44 -13.88 -18.59
N GLY A 161 18.45 -13.37 -19.31
CA GLY A 161 18.59 -12.39 -20.39
C GLY A 161 18.61 -12.99 -21.80
N TRP A 162 18.62 -14.32 -21.94
CA TRP A 162 18.56 -15.01 -23.25
C TRP A 162 17.16 -15.48 -23.63
N GLU A 163 16.21 -15.38 -22.71
CA GLU A 163 14.81 -15.71 -22.92
C GLU A 163 13.96 -14.47 -22.65
N ALA A 164 12.77 -14.41 -23.26
CA ALA A 164 11.78 -13.38 -22.96
C ALA A 164 11.50 -13.30 -21.45
N ASN A 165 11.13 -12.10 -20.98
CA ASN A 165 10.83 -11.81 -19.56
C ASN A 165 11.98 -12.08 -18.58
N THR A 166 13.22 -12.05 -19.07
CA THR A 166 14.43 -12.13 -18.22
C THR A 166 15.32 -10.93 -18.48
N TYR A 167 15.85 -10.33 -17.41
CA TYR A 167 16.59 -9.08 -17.42
C TYR A 167 17.85 -9.28 -16.60
N ALA A 168 19.03 -9.14 -17.20
CA ALA A 168 20.26 -9.52 -16.53
C ALA A 168 21.44 -8.62 -16.86
N TYR A 169 22.36 -8.52 -15.91
CA TYR A 169 23.65 -7.85 -16.04
C TYR A 169 24.77 -8.86 -15.77
N LEU A 170 25.68 -9.01 -16.73
CA LEU A 170 26.70 -10.04 -16.74
C LEU A 170 28.08 -9.48 -16.36
N GLY A 171 28.77 -10.16 -15.45
CA GLY A 171 30.09 -9.75 -14.93
C GLY A 171 31.23 -9.88 -15.94
N GLU A 172 31.18 -10.90 -16.80
CA GLU A 172 32.23 -11.24 -17.78
C GLU A 172 32.51 -10.08 -18.76
N ASP A 173 31.46 -9.44 -19.27
CA ASP A 173 31.58 -8.42 -20.32
C ASP A 173 30.91 -7.08 -20.00
N GLY A 174 30.25 -6.96 -18.84
CA GLY A 174 29.59 -5.74 -18.41
C GLY A 174 28.33 -5.39 -19.22
N LYS A 175 27.80 -6.34 -20.00
CA LYS A 175 26.61 -6.11 -20.82
C LYS A 175 25.31 -6.42 -20.08
N ARG A 176 24.24 -5.79 -20.55
CA ARG A 176 22.86 -6.10 -20.19
C ARG A 176 22.24 -7.05 -21.22
N TYR A 177 21.37 -7.94 -20.75
CA TYR A 177 20.73 -8.98 -21.55
C TYR A 177 19.24 -9.02 -21.29
N ASN A 178 18.44 -8.95 -22.36
CA ASN A 178 17.01 -9.18 -22.36
C ASN A 178 16.61 -9.74 -23.73
N ASP A 179 16.11 -10.97 -23.75
CA ASP A 179 15.72 -11.69 -24.98
C ASP A 179 16.75 -11.62 -26.14
N CYS A 180 18.04 -11.56 -25.81
CA CYS A 180 19.09 -11.34 -26.79
C CYS A 180 20.43 -11.94 -26.34
N GLU A 181 20.89 -13.02 -27.00
CA GLU A 181 22.13 -13.72 -26.65
C GLU A 181 23.41 -12.89 -26.86
N ARG A 182 23.37 -11.82 -27.66
CA ARG A 182 24.53 -10.96 -27.92
C ARG A 182 24.80 -9.98 -26.75
N GLY A 183 23.74 -9.56 -26.06
CA GLY A 183 23.78 -8.51 -25.04
C GLY A 183 24.08 -7.12 -25.62
N GLU A 184 23.80 -6.09 -24.81
CA GLU A 184 24.06 -4.69 -25.13
C GLU A 184 25.05 -4.07 -24.13
N PRO A 185 25.98 -3.20 -24.56
CA PRO A 185 26.83 -2.46 -23.64
C PRO A 185 26.00 -1.68 -22.61
N TYR A 186 26.38 -1.76 -21.33
CA TYR A 186 25.64 -1.10 -20.26
C TYR A 186 26.54 -0.56 -19.16
N GLY A 187 27.34 -1.43 -18.53
CA GLY A 187 28.14 -1.08 -17.37
C GLY A 187 29.56 -1.62 -17.44
N PRO A 188 30.38 -1.38 -16.39
CA PRO A 188 31.69 -1.99 -16.27
C PRO A 188 31.58 -3.52 -16.08
N THR A 189 32.67 -4.27 -16.22
CA THR A 189 32.73 -5.66 -15.76
C THR A 189 32.75 -5.72 -14.24
N PHE A 190 32.45 -6.88 -13.64
CA PHE A 190 32.54 -7.09 -12.19
C PHE A 190 33.00 -8.51 -11.85
N GLY A 191 33.62 -8.67 -10.67
CA GLY A 191 34.21 -9.94 -10.25
C GLY A 191 34.41 -10.03 -8.75
N THR A 192 35.35 -10.87 -8.32
CA THR A 192 35.62 -11.16 -6.89
C THR A 192 35.77 -9.88 -6.06
N GLY A 193 34.96 -9.77 -5.01
CA GLY A 193 34.95 -8.64 -4.07
C GLY A 193 33.98 -7.52 -4.45
N ASP A 194 33.46 -7.48 -5.68
CA ASP A 194 32.46 -6.48 -6.07
C ASP A 194 31.08 -6.80 -5.47
N VAL A 195 30.35 -5.75 -5.12
CA VAL A 195 28.93 -5.79 -4.76
C VAL A 195 28.13 -5.21 -5.92
N VAL A 196 27.22 -6.00 -6.47
CA VAL A 196 26.34 -5.59 -7.56
C VAL A 196 24.90 -5.67 -7.09
N GLY A 197 24.20 -4.54 -7.16
CA GLY A 197 22.79 -4.48 -6.82
C GLY A 197 21.89 -4.38 -8.04
N CYS A 198 20.68 -4.89 -7.91
CA CYS A 198 19.62 -4.85 -8.92
C CYS A 198 18.38 -4.21 -8.29
N GLY A 199 17.94 -3.11 -8.88
CA GLY A 199 16.78 -2.35 -8.44
C GLY A 199 15.67 -2.36 -9.48
N LEU A 200 14.44 -2.40 -8.98
CA LEU A 200 13.20 -2.32 -9.74
C LEU A 200 12.44 -1.07 -9.30
N LEU A 201 12.32 -0.08 -10.17
CA LEU A 201 11.43 1.06 -10.00
C LEU A 201 10.03 0.62 -10.40
N CYS A 202 9.22 0.23 -9.42
CA CYS A 202 7.91 -0.38 -9.64
C CYS A 202 6.96 0.58 -10.37
N ASP A 203 6.96 1.86 -9.98
CA ASP A 203 6.12 2.89 -10.61
C ASP A 203 6.48 3.10 -12.08
N ARG A 204 7.78 3.04 -12.43
CA ARG A 204 8.25 3.30 -13.81
C ARG A 204 8.38 2.03 -14.66
N ARG A 205 8.24 0.85 -14.05
CA ARG A 205 8.52 -0.46 -14.66
C ARG A 205 9.91 -0.49 -15.30
N GLU A 206 10.88 0.03 -14.55
CA GLU A 206 12.28 0.12 -14.98
C GLU A 206 13.19 -0.68 -14.05
N VAL A 207 14.24 -1.27 -14.62
CA VAL A 207 15.29 -1.96 -13.87
C VAL A 207 16.58 -1.15 -13.99
N PHE A 208 17.28 -0.99 -12.87
CA PHE A 208 18.61 -0.39 -12.82
C PHE A 208 19.56 -1.29 -12.06
N PHE A 209 20.86 -1.13 -12.31
CA PHE A 209 21.89 -1.80 -11.53
C PHE A 209 22.78 -0.81 -10.82
N THR A 210 23.49 -1.33 -9.84
CA THR A 210 24.48 -0.60 -9.06
C THR A 210 25.74 -1.44 -8.93
N LYS A 211 26.91 -0.80 -8.86
CA LYS A 211 28.17 -1.47 -8.55
C LYS A 211 28.89 -0.72 -7.44
N ASN A 212 29.23 -1.42 -6.36
CA ASN A 212 29.94 -0.89 -5.20
C ASN A 212 29.33 0.43 -4.69
N GLY A 213 27.99 0.45 -4.56
CA GLY A 213 27.24 1.61 -4.09
C GLY A 213 27.04 2.74 -5.12
N LYS A 214 27.42 2.55 -6.38
CA LYS A 214 27.20 3.54 -7.46
C LYS A 214 26.11 3.10 -8.43
N HIS A 215 25.17 3.99 -8.72
CA HIS A 215 24.11 3.77 -9.70
C HIS A 215 24.65 3.77 -11.14
N LEU A 216 24.29 2.77 -11.95
CA LEU A 216 24.80 2.58 -13.32
C LEU A 216 23.84 3.08 -14.41
N GLY A 217 22.70 3.65 -14.02
CA GLY A 217 21.66 4.10 -14.96
C GLY A 217 20.59 3.04 -15.20
N VAL A 218 19.51 3.44 -15.87
CA VAL A 218 18.40 2.53 -16.21
C VAL A 218 18.88 1.52 -17.25
N ALA A 219 18.74 0.24 -16.93
CA ALA A 219 19.11 -0.88 -17.80
C ALA A 219 17.96 -1.32 -18.69
N PHE A 220 16.74 -1.35 -18.17
CA PHE A 220 15.57 -1.83 -18.91
C PHE A 220 14.35 -0.99 -18.56
N SER A 221 13.47 -0.81 -19.54
CA SER A 221 12.18 -0.13 -19.41
C SER A 221 11.06 -1.06 -19.90
N ASP A 222 9.80 -0.72 -19.60
CA ASP A 222 8.62 -1.48 -20.04
C ASP A 222 8.61 -2.96 -19.63
N ILE A 223 9.18 -3.28 -18.46
CA ILE A 223 9.42 -4.67 -18.07
C ILE A 223 8.14 -5.45 -17.74
N ALA A 224 8.20 -6.77 -17.88
CA ALA A 224 7.11 -7.68 -17.52
C ALA A 224 6.72 -7.61 -16.04
N CYS A 225 5.45 -7.87 -15.75
CA CYS A 225 4.93 -7.88 -14.38
C CYS A 225 5.21 -9.24 -13.71
N SER A 226 5.60 -9.23 -12.43
CA SER A 226 5.88 -10.43 -11.60
C SER A 226 7.22 -11.11 -11.87
N LEU A 227 8.31 -10.42 -11.56
CA LEU A 227 9.67 -10.93 -11.68
C LEU A 227 10.25 -11.36 -10.34
N TYR A 228 11.19 -12.28 -10.35
CA TYR A 228 11.89 -12.82 -9.19
C TYR A 228 13.35 -12.38 -9.20
N PRO A 229 13.93 -11.98 -8.06
CA PRO A 229 15.38 -11.85 -7.90
C PRO A 229 16.06 -13.13 -8.36
N THR A 230 16.98 -13.02 -9.31
CA THR A 230 17.61 -14.16 -9.97
C THR A 230 19.12 -13.95 -10.06
N VAL A 231 19.86 -14.99 -9.66
CA VAL A 231 21.33 -15.03 -9.77
C VAL A 231 21.75 -16.31 -10.46
N SER A 232 22.72 -16.21 -11.35
CA SER A 232 23.17 -17.32 -12.18
C SER A 232 24.68 -17.41 -12.26
N LEU A 233 25.17 -18.64 -12.15
CA LEU A 233 26.58 -18.99 -12.20
C LEU A 233 26.79 -20.04 -13.30
N HIS A 234 27.99 -20.10 -13.85
CA HIS A 234 28.32 -20.97 -14.96
C HIS A 234 29.73 -21.57 -14.88
N SER A 235 30.71 -20.89 -14.29
CA SER A 235 32.09 -21.39 -14.29
C SER A 235 32.52 -21.99 -12.94
N PRO A 236 33.44 -22.99 -12.94
CA PRO A 236 33.92 -23.61 -11.73
C PRO A 236 34.42 -22.60 -10.69
N ASN A 237 34.10 -22.88 -9.43
CA ASN A 237 34.42 -22.07 -8.23
C ASN A 237 33.66 -20.74 -8.09
N GLU A 238 32.82 -20.36 -9.05
CA GLU A 238 31.98 -19.18 -8.89
C GLU A 238 31.13 -19.29 -7.62
N SER A 239 31.15 -18.23 -6.82
CA SER A 239 30.31 -18.14 -5.64
C SER A 239 29.89 -16.71 -5.33
N VAL A 240 28.64 -16.57 -4.89
CA VAL A 240 27.97 -15.29 -4.66
C VAL A 240 27.17 -15.39 -3.37
N ARG A 241 27.08 -14.29 -2.63
CA ARG A 241 26.14 -14.14 -1.52
C ARG A 241 25.12 -13.07 -1.85
N VAL A 242 23.84 -13.41 -1.71
CA VAL A 242 22.72 -12.51 -1.98
C VAL A 242 22.24 -11.86 -0.68
N ASN A 243 22.05 -10.54 -0.71
CA ASN A 243 21.39 -9.75 0.32
C ASN A 243 20.05 -9.26 -0.21
N LEU A 244 18.95 -9.87 0.26
CA LEU A 244 17.56 -9.49 -0.10
C LEU A 244 16.98 -8.41 0.84
N GLY A 245 17.83 -7.67 1.57
CA GLY A 245 17.44 -6.66 2.57
C GLY A 245 17.61 -7.11 4.03
N GLY A 246 18.26 -8.26 4.26
CA GLY A 246 18.55 -8.76 5.62
C GLY A 246 19.74 -8.05 6.30
N THR A 247 20.57 -7.37 5.52
CA THR A 247 21.69 -6.54 5.99
C THR A 247 21.68 -5.19 5.28
N PRO A 248 22.28 -4.13 5.85
CA PRO A 248 22.40 -2.84 5.17
C PRO A 248 23.00 -2.98 3.77
N PHE A 249 22.47 -2.22 2.81
CA PHE A 249 22.98 -2.17 1.45
C PHE A 249 24.22 -1.29 1.35
N THR A 250 25.05 -1.57 0.35
CA THR A 250 26.19 -0.71 -0.03
C THR A 250 25.70 0.55 -0.76
N PHE A 251 24.63 0.43 -1.54
CA PHE A 251 23.97 1.56 -2.20
C PHE A 251 23.04 2.34 -1.24
N ASP A 252 23.07 3.68 -1.32
CA ASP A 252 22.17 4.56 -0.57
C ASP A 252 20.76 4.57 -1.21
N LEU A 253 20.04 3.46 -1.00
CA LEU A 253 18.65 3.30 -1.46
C LEU A 253 17.72 4.35 -0.84
N ASP A 254 17.93 4.69 0.44
CA ASP A 254 17.15 5.71 1.13
C ASP A 254 17.36 7.10 0.53
N GLY A 255 18.58 7.42 0.10
CA GLY A 255 18.90 8.62 -0.68
C GLY A 255 18.10 8.69 -1.98
N LEU A 256 18.10 7.60 -2.76
CA LEU A 256 17.33 7.52 -4.02
C LEU A 256 15.84 7.79 -3.78
N VAL A 257 15.24 7.14 -2.79
CA VAL A 257 13.81 7.31 -2.45
C VAL A 257 13.51 8.73 -1.98
N ARG A 258 14.37 9.31 -1.12
CA ARG A 258 14.22 10.69 -0.64
C ARG A 258 14.30 11.70 -1.78
N ASP A 259 15.22 11.50 -2.71
CA ASP A 259 15.42 12.40 -3.86
C ASP A 259 14.22 12.35 -4.82
N ALA A 260 13.74 11.15 -5.15
CA ALA A 260 12.53 10.97 -5.96
C ALA A 260 11.30 11.62 -5.30
N ARG A 261 11.15 11.45 -3.98
CA ARG A 261 10.06 12.10 -3.22
C ARG A 261 10.17 13.62 -3.25
N ARG A 262 11.39 14.17 -3.16
CA ARG A 262 11.63 15.62 -3.19
C ARG A 262 11.27 16.20 -4.56
N GLU A 263 11.66 15.55 -5.64
CA GLU A 263 11.34 15.99 -7.00
C GLU A 263 9.83 16.02 -7.24
N LYS A 264 9.13 14.94 -6.89
CA LYS A 264 7.68 14.86 -6.97
C LYS A 264 6.98 15.94 -6.13
N LEU A 265 7.43 16.15 -4.89
CA LEU A 265 6.88 17.21 -4.04
C LEU A 265 7.14 18.60 -4.62
N ALA A 266 8.30 18.83 -5.26
CA ALA A 266 8.59 20.10 -5.92
C ALA A 266 7.63 20.36 -7.08
N GLN A 267 7.29 19.35 -7.88
CA GLN A 267 6.28 19.46 -8.93
C GLN A 267 4.89 19.79 -8.36
N VAL A 268 4.48 19.14 -7.27
CA VAL A 268 3.22 19.46 -6.59
C VAL A 268 3.20 20.91 -6.10
N MET A 269 4.30 21.41 -5.56
CA MET A 269 4.41 22.80 -5.07
C MET A 269 4.34 23.86 -6.19
N LEU A 270 4.51 23.48 -7.46
CA LEU A 270 4.32 24.40 -8.59
C LEU A 270 2.83 24.68 -8.86
N TYR A 271 1.93 23.82 -8.41
CA TYR A 271 0.49 24.03 -8.55
C TYR A 271 0.02 25.12 -7.58
N LYS A 272 -0.22 26.31 -8.13
CA LYS A 272 -0.80 27.43 -7.37
C LYS A 272 -2.30 27.26 -7.28
N LEU A 273 -2.79 27.12 -6.05
CA LEU A 273 -4.22 27.23 -5.76
C LEU A 273 -4.68 28.69 -5.92
N PRO A 274 -5.92 28.94 -6.36
CA PRO A 274 -6.48 30.28 -6.37
C PRO A 274 -6.45 30.90 -4.97
N SER A 275 -6.13 32.20 -4.91
CA SER A 275 -6.07 32.92 -3.63
C SER A 275 -7.42 32.88 -2.90
N GLY A 276 -7.38 32.72 -1.58
CA GLY A 276 -8.56 32.69 -0.72
C GLY A 276 -9.34 31.37 -0.68
N VAL A 277 -9.04 30.36 -1.51
CA VAL A 277 -9.70 29.04 -1.44
C VAL A 277 -9.47 28.39 -0.08
N MET A 278 -8.24 28.39 0.41
CA MET A 278 -7.92 27.83 1.73
C MET A 278 -8.63 28.58 2.85
N SER A 279 -8.66 29.92 2.81
CA SER A 279 -9.38 30.72 3.81
C SER A 279 -10.87 30.40 3.83
N LYS A 280 -11.51 30.26 2.66
CA LYS A 280 -12.92 29.86 2.54
C LYS A 280 -13.18 28.44 3.05
N LEU A 281 -12.29 27.49 2.77
CA LEU A 281 -12.40 26.12 3.28
C LEU A 281 -12.29 26.07 4.80
N ILE A 282 -11.36 26.82 5.38
CA ILE A 282 -11.20 26.93 6.84
C ILE A 282 -12.42 27.62 7.45
N GLU A 283 -12.90 28.71 6.87
CA GLU A 283 -14.10 29.41 7.31
C GLU A 283 -15.33 28.48 7.32
N ALA A 284 -15.56 27.75 6.23
CA ALA A 284 -16.65 26.78 6.14
C ALA A 284 -16.53 25.67 7.21
N TYR A 285 -15.30 25.20 7.50
CA TYR A 285 -15.06 24.23 8.56
C TYR A 285 -15.39 24.79 9.95
N LEU A 286 -14.96 26.02 10.24
CA LEU A 286 -15.22 26.67 11.53
C LEU A 286 -16.72 26.95 11.74
N LEU A 287 -17.43 27.37 10.68
CA LEU A 287 -18.90 27.48 10.68
C LEU A 287 -19.57 26.12 10.90
N HIS A 288 -19.08 25.06 10.26
CA HIS A 288 -19.66 23.73 10.38
C HIS A 288 -19.63 23.20 11.81
N TYR A 289 -18.52 23.40 12.53
CA TYR A 289 -18.34 22.92 13.90
C TYR A 289 -18.63 23.97 14.98
N THR A 290 -19.16 25.14 14.59
CA THR A 290 -19.53 26.24 15.50
C THR A 290 -18.35 26.80 16.31
N PHE A 291 -17.16 26.82 15.73
CA PHE A 291 -15.96 27.45 16.33
C PHE A 291 -15.96 28.96 16.13
N ASP A 292 -16.99 29.62 16.67
CA ASP A 292 -17.29 31.04 16.52
C ASP A 292 -16.14 31.97 16.95
N GLY A 293 -15.53 31.71 18.11
CA GLY A 293 -14.41 32.52 18.61
C GLY A 293 -13.19 32.49 17.69
N THR A 294 -12.91 31.34 17.08
CA THR A 294 -11.82 31.20 16.10
C THR A 294 -12.18 31.82 14.77
N LEU A 295 -13.43 31.66 14.33
CA LEU A 295 -13.93 32.24 13.09
C LEU A 295 -13.89 33.77 13.12
N ALA A 296 -14.28 34.39 14.24
CA ALA A 296 -14.23 35.85 14.41
C ALA A 296 -12.80 36.38 14.26
N LYS A 297 -11.84 35.74 14.94
CA LYS A 297 -10.42 36.07 14.83
C LYS A 297 -9.86 35.84 13.42
N LEU A 298 -10.29 34.78 12.74
CA LEU A 298 -9.89 34.51 11.36
C LEU A 298 -10.38 35.62 10.43
N ARG A 299 -11.66 36.02 10.53
CA ARG A 299 -12.25 37.11 9.74
C ARG A 299 -11.57 38.45 9.99
N GLU A 300 -11.26 38.75 11.25
CA GLU A 300 -10.48 39.93 11.65
C GLU A 300 -9.08 39.92 11.01
N SER A 301 -8.36 38.80 11.12
CA SER A 301 -7.01 38.65 10.55
C SER A 301 -6.99 38.67 9.01
N ALA A 302 -8.09 38.27 8.36
CA ALA A 302 -8.25 38.30 6.92
C ALA A 302 -8.60 39.71 6.36
N GLY A 303 -8.76 40.71 7.24
CA GLY A 303 -9.07 42.08 6.83
C GLY A 303 -10.54 42.28 6.42
N ILE A 304 -11.44 41.36 6.77
CA ILE A 304 -12.88 41.59 6.68
C ILE A 304 -13.30 42.28 7.98
N ALA A 305 -12.99 43.56 8.09
CA ALA A 305 -13.62 44.42 9.09
C ALA A 305 -15.11 44.51 8.73
N ASP A 306 -15.95 43.85 9.52
CA ASP A 306 -17.39 44.08 9.47
C ASP A 306 -17.63 45.58 9.74
N GLY A 307 -18.29 46.23 8.78
CA GLY A 307 -18.66 47.64 8.81
C GLY A 307 -19.81 47.91 9.77
N GLY A 308 -19.62 47.59 11.05
CA GLY A 308 -20.62 47.74 12.10
C GLY A 308 -20.45 49.01 12.93
N ALA A 309 -20.71 50.19 12.36
CA ALA A 309 -21.11 51.38 13.13
C ALA A 309 -21.77 52.43 12.22
N ALA A 310 -23.05 52.27 11.90
CA ALA A 310 -23.88 53.33 11.34
C ALA A 310 -25.02 53.65 12.31
N THR A 311 -24.90 54.81 12.97
CA THR A 311 -25.98 55.54 13.65
C THR A 311 -27.16 55.84 12.71
N PRO A 312 -28.38 56.02 13.23
CA PRO A 312 -29.58 56.14 12.43
C PRO A 312 -29.79 57.59 11.97
N ASN A 313 -29.51 57.91 10.71
CA ASN A 313 -30.29 58.89 9.95
C ASN A 313 -29.85 58.98 8.49
N GLY A 314 -30.82 58.99 7.57
CA GLY A 314 -30.58 59.42 6.19
C GLY A 314 -31.16 58.49 5.14
N LYS A 315 -32.31 58.87 4.59
CA LYS A 315 -32.92 58.26 3.41
C LYS A 315 -31.95 58.35 2.22
N GLY A 316 -31.58 57.21 1.66
CA GLY A 316 -30.85 57.12 0.40
C GLY A 316 -30.98 55.71 -0.19
N LYS A 317 -31.74 55.58 -1.29
CA LYS A 317 -31.74 54.37 -2.13
C LYS A 317 -30.33 54.19 -2.70
N ALA A 318 -29.71 53.04 -2.46
CA ALA A 318 -28.53 52.58 -3.18
C ALA A 318 -28.76 51.13 -3.62
N GLU A 319 -28.76 50.94 -4.94
CA GLU A 319 -28.90 49.65 -5.62
C GLU A 319 -27.68 48.76 -5.34
N ARG A 320 -27.93 47.47 -5.09
CA ARG A 320 -26.91 46.42 -5.01
C ARG A 320 -26.30 46.16 -6.38
N PRO A 321 -24.97 46.13 -6.54
CA PRO A 321 -24.37 45.56 -7.74
C PRO A 321 -24.49 44.02 -7.70
N THR A 322 -24.93 43.47 -8.81
CA THR A 322 -25.13 42.04 -9.09
C THR A 322 -23.84 41.25 -8.94
N ALA A 323 -23.83 40.29 -8.02
CA ALA A 323 -22.80 39.26 -7.92
C ALA A 323 -23.06 38.18 -8.98
N ALA A 324 -22.16 38.10 -9.96
CA ALA A 324 -22.08 37.01 -10.92
C ALA A 324 -20.73 36.29 -10.73
N ALA A 325 -20.78 34.95 -10.83
CA ALA A 325 -19.69 33.95 -10.78
C ALA A 325 -19.15 33.67 -9.37
N VAL A 326 -19.21 32.45 -8.83
CA VAL A 326 -19.08 31.13 -9.46
C VAL A 326 -20.02 30.13 -8.76
N THR A 327 -20.99 29.61 -9.51
CA THR A 327 -21.69 28.37 -9.19
C THR A 327 -20.80 27.20 -9.63
N ALA A 328 -20.44 26.33 -8.68
CA ALA A 328 -19.99 24.98 -8.99
C ALA A 328 -21.18 24.06 -8.71
N GLU A 329 -21.84 23.66 -9.79
CA GLU A 329 -23.04 22.84 -9.81
C GLU A 329 -22.79 21.42 -9.27
N GLY A 330 -23.83 20.88 -8.64
CA GLY A 330 -23.95 19.48 -8.26
C GLY A 330 -25.10 19.29 -7.26
N ASP A 331 -26.29 19.02 -7.80
CA ASP A 331 -27.58 18.73 -7.13
C ASP A 331 -28.39 19.91 -6.57
N VAL A 332 -29.05 20.63 -7.49
CA VAL A 332 -30.35 21.26 -7.20
C VAL A 332 -31.42 20.42 -7.88
N LEU A 333 -32.09 19.56 -7.12
CA LEU A 333 -33.36 18.97 -7.54
C LEU A 333 -34.41 20.07 -7.47
N MET A 334 -34.95 20.45 -8.63
CA MET A 334 -36.24 21.13 -8.70
C MET A 334 -37.31 20.15 -8.24
N ASP A 335 -38.03 20.48 -7.16
CA ASP A 335 -39.47 20.27 -7.16
C ASP A 335 -40.22 21.11 -6.11
N ASP A 336 -41.31 21.66 -6.64
CA ASP A 336 -42.59 22.08 -6.10
C ASP A 336 -42.75 23.11 -4.97
N ALA A 337 -43.71 24.00 -5.24
CA ALA A 337 -44.13 25.12 -4.43
C ALA A 337 -44.99 24.66 -3.25
N GLY A 338 -44.64 25.10 -2.04
CA GLY A 338 -45.57 25.07 -0.91
C GLY A 338 -44.93 24.91 0.47
N ASN A 339 -44.85 26.02 1.19
CA ASN A 339 -44.88 26.16 2.65
C ASN A 339 -43.60 26.00 3.51
N GLU A 340 -43.35 27.08 4.27
CA GLU A 340 -42.74 27.27 5.62
C GLU A 340 -41.21 27.42 5.85
N GLU A 341 -40.85 28.69 6.14
CA GLU A 341 -39.90 29.28 7.12
C GLU A 341 -38.81 28.46 7.85
N GLY A 342 -38.16 27.49 7.22
CA GLY A 342 -36.94 26.86 7.75
C GLY A 342 -35.63 27.59 7.38
N PRO A 343 -34.62 27.67 8.28
CA PRO A 343 -33.29 28.22 7.97
C PRO A 343 -32.59 27.38 6.89
N ARG A 344 -32.23 27.98 5.74
CA ARG A 344 -31.69 27.25 4.58
C ARG A 344 -30.17 27.30 4.47
N THR A 345 -29.50 28.08 5.31
CA THR A 345 -28.04 28.26 5.25
C THR A 345 -27.35 27.76 6.52
N LEU A 346 -26.05 27.47 6.39
CA LEU A 346 -25.21 27.03 7.51
C LEU A 346 -25.15 28.08 8.62
N GLU A 347 -25.22 29.37 8.25
CA GLU A 347 -25.19 30.54 9.14
C GLU A 347 -26.48 30.64 9.96
N ASP A 348 -27.64 30.41 9.35
CA ASP A 348 -28.93 30.47 10.03
C ASP A 348 -29.08 29.40 11.13
N THR A 349 -28.44 28.24 10.94
CA THR A 349 -28.43 27.15 11.94
C THR A 349 -27.34 27.33 13.01
N MET A 350 -26.42 28.29 12.85
CA MET A 350 -25.25 28.45 13.73
C MET A 350 -25.63 28.67 15.19
N GLU A 351 -26.55 29.59 15.45
CA GLU A 351 -26.85 30.02 16.82
C GLU A 351 -27.39 28.87 17.65
N LEU A 352 -28.29 28.07 17.05
CA LEU A 352 -28.87 26.91 17.68
C LEU A 352 -27.84 25.77 17.86
N ARG A 353 -27.06 25.47 16.82
CA ARG A 353 -26.01 24.44 16.88
C ARG A 353 -24.94 24.79 17.91
N ARG A 354 -24.59 26.08 18.02
CA ARG A 354 -23.66 26.62 19.03
C ARG A 354 -24.20 26.42 20.44
N GLU A 355 -25.45 26.81 20.70
CA GLU A 355 -26.03 26.68 22.04
C GLU A 355 -26.17 25.20 22.44
N LEU A 356 -26.60 24.34 21.52
CA LEU A 356 -26.68 22.90 21.75
C LEU A 356 -25.30 22.31 22.07
N ARG A 357 -24.27 22.66 21.28
CA ARG A 357 -22.89 22.24 21.54
C ARG A 357 -22.42 22.74 22.91
N ALA A 358 -22.70 23.99 23.27
CA ALA A 358 -22.32 24.55 24.56
C ALA A 358 -22.98 23.80 25.74
N ARG A 359 -24.28 23.46 25.63
CA ARG A 359 -24.98 22.65 26.64
C ARG A 359 -24.37 21.25 26.80
N VAL A 360 -24.15 20.53 25.70
CA VAL A 360 -23.52 19.20 25.74
C VAL A 360 -22.12 19.25 26.35
N LEU A 361 -21.30 20.23 25.96
CA LEU A 361 -19.94 20.37 26.50
C LEU A 361 -19.91 20.75 27.98
N ARG A 362 -20.89 21.53 28.46
CA ARG A 362 -21.07 21.84 29.89
C ARG A 362 -21.66 20.67 30.69
N GLY A 363 -22.22 19.65 30.03
CA GLY A 363 -22.90 18.52 30.67
C GLY A 363 -24.38 18.78 30.97
N ASP A 364 -24.97 19.84 30.44
CA ASP A 364 -26.41 20.13 30.53
C ASP A 364 -27.16 19.35 29.44
N ILE A 365 -27.37 18.05 29.70
CA ILE A 365 -27.97 17.14 28.73
C ILE A 365 -29.50 17.27 28.69
N ASP A 366 -30.13 17.50 29.84
CA ASP A 366 -31.58 17.71 29.90
C ASP A 366 -31.98 18.99 29.15
N GLY A 367 -31.25 20.09 29.32
CA GLY A 367 -31.46 21.31 28.53
C GLY A 367 -31.17 21.12 27.03
N ALA A 368 -30.31 20.17 26.65
CA ALA A 368 -30.11 19.81 25.25
C ALA A 368 -31.30 19.03 24.67
N PHE A 369 -31.95 18.17 25.45
CA PHE A 369 -33.19 17.49 25.05
C PHE A 369 -34.35 18.48 24.85
N GLU A 370 -34.52 19.41 25.79
CA GLU A 370 -35.55 20.46 25.71
C GLU A 370 -35.34 21.33 24.46
N LEU A 371 -34.13 21.83 24.25
CA LEU A 371 -33.81 22.66 23.08
C LEU A 371 -34.04 21.93 21.75
N CYS A 372 -33.72 20.63 21.69
CA CYS A 372 -34.02 19.79 20.52
C CYS A 372 -35.54 19.66 20.31
N GLY A 373 -36.30 19.39 21.37
CA GLY A 373 -37.75 19.22 21.29
C GLY A 373 -38.50 20.49 20.89
N GLU A 374 -38.08 21.65 21.40
CA GLU A 374 -38.70 22.95 21.11
C GLU A 374 -38.46 23.44 19.68
N ARG A 375 -37.28 23.13 19.12
CA ARG A 375 -36.84 23.70 17.84
C ARG A 375 -36.91 22.73 16.67
N TYR A 376 -36.81 21.44 16.92
CA TYR A 376 -36.89 20.38 15.91
C TYR A 376 -37.74 19.21 16.41
N GLU A 377 -39.05 19.33 16.24
CA GLU A 377 -39.97 18.26 16.60
C GLU A 377 -39.61 16.95 15.89
N GLY A 378 -39.32 15.92 16.69
CA GLY A 378 -38.99 14.58 16.22
C GLY A 378 -37.57 14.38 15.68
N LEU A 379 -36.65 15.35 15.80
CA LEU A 379 -35.24 15.20 15.35
C LEU A 379 -34.59 13.93 15.93
N LEU A 380 -34.73 13.75 17.24
CA LEU A 380 -34.16 12.61 17.96
C LEU A 380 -34.86 11.28 17.65
N ALA A 381 -36.10 11.33 17.15
CA ALA A 381 -36.79 10.13 16.68
C ALA A 381 -36.32 9.70 15.28
N ARG A 382 -35.96 10.67 14.42
CA ARG A 382 -35.42 10.41 13.07
C ARG A 382 -33.94 10.01 13.09
N HIS A 383 -33.16 10.56 14.02
CA HIS A 383 -31.72 10.28 14.15
C HIS A 383 -31.42 9.42 15.38
N ASP A 384 -31.62 8.11 15.24
CA ASP A 384 -31.46 7.12 16.31
C ASP A 384 -30.08 7.15 16.99
N HIS A 385 -29.02 7.36 16.20
CA HIS A 385 -27.64 7.35 16.69
C HIS A 385 -27.32 8.57 17.56
N ALA A 386 -27.71 9.77 17.11
CA ALA A 386 -27.50 11.00 17.87
C ALA A 386 -28.30 10.98 19.17
N HIS A 387 -29.54 10.47 19.12
CA HIS A 387 -30.37 10.29 20.31
C HIS A 387 -29.76 9.29 21.29
N PHE A 388 -29.31 8.13 20.80
CA PHE A 388 -28.64 7.12 21.63
C PHE A 388 -27.38 7.68 22.31
N LEU A 389 -26.53 8.41 21.58
CA LEU A 389 -25.33 9.03 22.15
C LEU A 389 -25.68 10.10 23.21
N LEU A 390 -26.72 10.90 22.98
CA LEU A 390 -27.16 11.90 23.94
C LEU A 390 -27.70 11.25 25.23
N LEU A 391 -28.43 10.15 25.12
CA LEU A 391 -28.89 9.36 26.27
C LEU A 391 -27.72 8.74 27.05
N CYS A 392 -26.73 8.18 26.33
CA CYS A 392 -25.52 7.66 26.97
C CYS A 392 -24.79 8.78 27.72
N GLN A 393 -24.64 9.96 27.12
CA GLN A 393 -24.03 11.11 27.78
C GLN A 393 -24.83 11.56 29.01
N GLY A 394 -26.16 11.60 28.93
CA GLY A 394 -27.01 11.93 30.08
C GLY A 394 -26.78 10.99 31.26
N PHE A 395 -26.72 9.69 31.01
CA PHE A 395 -26.39 8.71 32.04
C PHE A 395 -24.97 8.90 32.61
N ILE A 396 -23.98 9.21 31.77
CA ILE A 396 -22.61 9.53 32.19
C ILE A 396 -22.60 10.75 33.14
N GLU A 397 -23.38 11.80 32.83
CA GLU A 397 -23.48 12.96 33.72
C GLU A 397 -24.17 12.64 35.06
N VAL A 398 -25.16 11.75 35.09
CA VAL A 398 -25.80 11.30 36.34
C VAL A 398 -24.80 10.51 37.21
N ILE A 399 -23.96 9.67 36.60
CA ILE A 399 -22.86 8.98 37.30
C ILE A 399 -21.83 9.99 37.82
N ARG A 400 -21.44 10.98 37.00
CA ARG A 400 -20.52 12.04 37.44
C ARG A 400 -21.08 12.83 38.62
N GLY A 401 -22.40 13.01 38.68
CA GLY A 401 -23.11 13.60 39.81
C GLY A 401 -23.18 12.72 41.07
N ARG A 402 -22.56 11.53 41.08
CA ARG A 402 -22.57 10.54 42.18
C ARG A 402 -23.97 10.16 42.67
N GLN A 403 -24.91 10.01 41.73
CA GLN A 403 -26.31 9.63 42.02
C GLN A 403 -26.63 8.24 41.45
N PRO A 404 -26.16 7.14 42.08
CA PRO A 404 -26.27 5.79 41.52
C PRO A 404 -27.71 5.30 41.39
N LEU A 405 -28.60 5.65 42.32
CA LEU A 405 -30.03 5.26 42.25
C LEU A 405 -30.73 5.91 41.05
N LYS A 406 -30.49 7.21 40.84
CA LYS A 406 -31.01 7.94 39.68
C LYS A 406 -30.42 7.42 38.38
N ALA A 407 -29.16 6.98 38.37
CA ALA A 407 -28.54 6.37 37.20
C ALA A 407 -29.23 5.06 36.80
N ILE A 408 -29.56 4.19 37.77
CA ILE A 408 -30.28 2.94 37.53
C ILE A 408 -31.69 3.20 36.98
N GLU A 409 -32.42 4.16 37.55
CA GLU A 409 -33.74 4.58 37.04
C GLU A 409 -33.63 5.11 35.61
N TYR A 410 -32.68 6.02 35.36
CA TYR A 410 -32.41 6.56 34.02
C TYR A 410 -32.09 5.47 33.00
N ALA A 411 -31.25 4.51 33.37
CA ALA A 411 -30.91 3.39 32.50
C ALA A 411 -32.13 2.54 32.16
N ARG A 412 -32.98 2.23 33.15
CA ARG A 412 -34.19 1.43 32.95
C ARG A 412 -35.22 2.14 32.08
N GLU A 413 -35.41 3.43 32.30
CA GLU A 413 -36.46 4.21 31.61
C GLU A 413 -36.03 4.62 30.20
N ARG A 414 -34.78 5.06 30.02
CA ARG A 414 -34.35 5.70 28.76
C ARG A 414 -33.38 4.85 27.93
N LEU A 415 -32.52 4.02 28.53
CA LEU A 415 -31.51 3.24 27.78
C LEU A 415 -31.97 1.81 27.44
N MET A 416 -32.70 1.13 28.33
CA MET A 416 -33.20 -0.24 28.05
C MET A 416 -34.09 -0.34 26.80
N PRO A 417 -34.96 0.63 26.46
CA PRO A 417 -35.72 0.57 25.22
C PRO A 417 -34.85 0.48 23.95
N PHE A 418 -33.63 1.03 23.98
CA PHE A 418 -32.69 0.99 22.86
C PHE A 418 -31.95 -0.34 22.74
N GLN A 419 -31.87 -1.13 23.81
CA GLN A 419 -31.18 -2.42 23.79
C GLN A 419 -31.84 -3.42 22.83
N SER A 420 -33.16 -3.32 22.66
CA SER A 420 -33.97 -4.19 21.80
C SER A 420 -34.41 -3.51 20.50
N ALA A 421 -33.88 -2.32 20.20
CA ALA A 421 -34.28 -1.56 19.03
C ALA A 421 -33.69 -2.14 17.72
N PRO A 422 -34.41 -2.10 16.59
CA PRO A 422 -33.95 -2.64 15.31
C PRO A 422 -32.71 -1.94 14.71
N GLY A 423 -32.24 -0.83 15.28
CA GLY A 423 -31.04 -0.07 14.87
C GLY A 423 -29.77 -0.33 15.70
N MET A 424 -29.74 -1.39 16.51
CA MET A 424 -28.68 -1.64 17.49
C MET A 424 -27.49 -2.44 16.91
N ASP A 425 -26.47 -1.75 16.43
CA ASP A 425 -25.23 -2.35 15.91
C ASP A 425 -24.27 -2.84 17.02
N GLU A 426 -23.18 -3.54 16.63
CA GLU A 426 -22.17 -4.05 17.57
C GLU A 426 -21.46 -2.93 18.32
N ALA A 427 -21.20 -1.79 17.67
CA ALA A 427 -20.50 -0.66 18.27
C ALA A 427 -21.36 0.02 19.35
N LYS A 428 -22.65 0.24 19.09
CA LYS A 428 -23.63 0.74 20.05
C LYS A 428 -23.78 -0.22 21.23
N ARG A 429 -23.76 -1.54 21.00
CA ARG A 429 -23.80 -2.56 22.08
C ARG A 429 -22.55 -2.55 22.94
N ALA A 430 -21.38 -2.44 22.32
CA ALA A 430 -20.12 -2.29 23.04
C ALA A 430 -20.11 -1.00 23.88
N LEU A 431 -20.52 0.12 23.29
CA LEU A 431 -20.62 1.39 24.01
C LEU A 431 -21.61 1.31 25.18
N LEU A 432 -22.79 0.73 24.98
CA LEU A 432 -23.79 0.59 26.04
C LEU A 432 -23.27 -0.26 27.22
N ARG A 433 -22.54 -1.34 26.92
CA ARG A 433 -21.90 -2.17 27.95
C ARG A 433 -20.86 -1.37 28.73
N ASP A 434 -20.03 -0.62 28.03
CA ASP A 434 -18.97 0.20 28.64
C ASP A 434 -19.57 1.33 29.49
N VAL A 435 -20.68 1.94 29.02
CA VAL A 435 -21.45 2.93 29.78
C VAL A 435 -22.01 2.32 31.05
N PHE A 436 -22.66 1.14 30.99
CA PHE A 436 -23.18 0.48 32.20
C PHE A 436 -22.08 0.02 33.16
N ALA A 437 -20.90 -0.32 32.66
CA ALA A 437 -19.76 -0.69 33.49
C ALA A 437 -19.32 0.45 34.42
N LEU A 438 -19.60 1.72 34.08
CA LEU A 438 -19.27 2.87 34.94
C LEU A 438 -19.92 2.79 36.33
N ILE A 439 -21.07 2.12 36.49
CA ILE A 439 -21.71 1.94 37.80
C ILE A 439 -20.85 1.08 38.74
N ALA A 440 -20.04 0.17 38.20
CA ALA A 440 -19.26 -0.77 39.00
C ALA A 440 -18.02 -0.14 39.66
N TYR A 441 -17.69 1.11 39.32
CA TYR A 441 -16.50 1.81 39.82
C TYR A 441 -16.89 3.00 40.69
N ASP A 442 -16.33 3.07 41.89
CA ASP A 442 -16.54 4.20 42.82
C ASP A 442 -15.92 5.51 42.27
N GLU A 443 -14.79 5.39 41.56
CA GLU A 443 -14.11 6.48 40.85
C GLU A 443 -13.98 6.17 39.35
N PRO A 444 -15.03 6.42 38.54
CA PRO A 444 -15.03 6.09 37.12
C PRO A 444 -14.03 6.92 36.30
N GLU A 445 -13.52 8.03 36.85
CA GLU A 445 -12.50 8.89 36.22
C GLU A 445 -11.05 8.47 36.56
N GLY A 446 -10.88 7.54 37.51
CA GLY A 446 -9.58 7.06 37.98
C GLY A 446 -8.87 6.13 37.00
N GLU A 447 -7.57 5.90 37.22
CA GLU A 447 -6.75 5.02 36.37
C GLU A 447 -7.16 3.53 36.45
N GLU A 448 -7.86 3.15 37.52
CA GLU A 448 -8.38 1.80 37.72
C GLU A 448 -9.60 1.48 36.83
N SER A 449 -10.23 2.51 36.25
CA SER A 449 -11.39 2.36 35.37
C SER A 449 -10.96 2.13 33.91
N PRO A 450 -11.22 0.95 33.32
CA PRO A 450 -10.92 0.69 31.90
C PRO A 450 -11.82 1.51 30.96
N VAL A 451 -12.93 2.05 31.47
CA VAL A 451 -13.90 2.87 30.73
C VAL A 451 -13.77 4.37 31.02
N ARG A 452 -12.66 4.79 31.66
CA ARG A 452 -12.32 6.20 31.94
C ARG A 452 -12.44 7.11 30.72
N TYR A 453 -12.20 6.60 29.51
CA TYR A 453 -12.30 7.36 28.27
C TYR A 453 -13.69 8.01 28.06
N LEU A 454 -14.77 7.39 28.56
CA LEU A 454 -16.14 7.94 28.49
C LEU A 454 -16.34 9.17 29.38
N MET A 455 -15.54 9.29 30.44
CA MET A 455 -15.59 10.44 31.35
C MET A 455 -14.76 11.63 30.86
N GLN A 456 -13.99 11.48 29.78
CA GLN A 456 -13.16 12.55 29.25
C GLN A 456 -13.99 13.58 28.47
N PRO A 457 -13.54 14.85 28.41
CA PRO A 457 -14.18 15.87 27.57
C PRO A 457 -14.31 15.46 26.09
N ALA A 458 -13.38 14.62 25.60
CA ALA A 458 -13.40 14.07 24.25
C ALA A 458 -14.72 13.36 23.91
N HIS A 459 -15.32 12.62 24.85
CA HIS A 459 -16.58 11.92 24.59
C HIS A 459 -17.76 12.90 24.38
N ARG A 460 -17.80 14.00 25.16
CA ARG A 460 -18.80 15.07 24.96
C ARG A 460 -18.69 15.71 23.57
N HIS A 461 -17.48 15.84 23.04
CA HIS A 461 -17.28 16.33 21.67
C HIS A 461 -17.91 15.41 20.62
N VAL A 462 -17.74 14.09 20.76
CA VAL A 462 -18.35 13.10 19.85
C VAL A 462 -19.88 13.22 19.85
N VAL A 463 -20.49 13.35 21.04
CA VAL A 463 -21.94 13.51 21.18
C VAL A 463 -22.41 14.82 20.53
N ALA A 464 -21.70 15.92 20.79
CA ALA A 464 -22.01 17.22 20.19
C ALA A 464 -21.87 17.21 18.65
N GLU A 465 -20.90 16.47 18.12
CA GLU A 465 -20.71 16.31 16.67
C GLU A 465 -21.80 15.46 16.04
N ALA A 466 -22.23 14.37 16.69
CA ALA A 466 -23.34 13.56 16.21
C ALA A 466 -24.65 14.36 16.15
N LEU A 467 -24.91 15.20 17.15
CA LEU A 467 -26.07 16.10 17.15
C LEU A 467 -25.94 17.21 16.09
N ASN A 468 -24.75 17.80 15.93
CA ASN A 468 -24.51 18.76 14.87
C ASN A 468 -24.77 18.15 13.49
N ALA A 469 -24.31 16.93 13.24
CA ALA A 469 -24.58 16.20 12.00
C ALA A 469 -26.08 15.93 11.79
N ALA A 470 -26.81 15.53 12.84
CA ALA A 470 -28.25 15.33 12.78
C ALA A 470 -29.02 16.62 12.42
N ILE A 471 -28.66 17.76 13.03
CA ILE A 471 -29.28 19.05 12.70
C ILE A 471 -28.97 19.43 11.25
N LEU A 472 -27.73 19.24 10.79
CA LEU A 472 -27.37 19.56 9.41
C LEU A 472 -28.15 18.71 8.40
N ASP A 473 -28.32 17.41 8.67
CA ASP A 473 -29.08 16.50 7.80
C ASP A 473 -30.56 16.89 7.70
N GLU A 474 -31.17 17.34 8.81
CA GLU A 474 -32.54 17.84 8.84
C GLU A 474 -32.74 19.07 7.91
N HIS A 475 -31.72 19.92 7.78
CA HIS A 475 -31.71 21.05 6.84
C HIS A 475 -31.21 20.70 5.44
N ARG A 476 -31.01 19.41 5.14
CA ARG A 476 -30.43 18.91 3.88
C ARG A 476 -29.03 19.49 3.59
N LEU A 477 -28.30 19.85 4.64
CA LEU A 477 -26.92 20.30 4.57
C LEU A 477 -25.99 19.08 4.76
N SER A 478 -24.79 19.15 4.18
CA SER A 478 -23.84 18.04 4.31
C SER A 478 -23.42 17.88 5.78
N PRO A 479 -23.41 16.66 6.35
CA PRO A 479 -22.96 16.43 7.71
C PRO A 479 -21.42 16.49 7.85
N THR A 480 -20.70 16.56 6.73
CA THR A 480 -19.24 16.61 6.69
C THR A 480 -18.74 17.81 5.91
N THR A 481 -17.60 18.36 6.32
CA THR A 481 -17.04 19.56 5.67
C THR A 481 -16.36 19.24 4.35
N ALA A 482 -16.21 20.27 3.51
CA ALA A 482 -15.48 20.15 2.25
C ALA A 482 -14.02 19.72 2.46
N ILE A 483 -13.35 20.21 3.52
CA ILE A 483 -11.94 19.84 3.80
C ILE A 483 -11.81 18.37 4.23
N GLU A 484 -12.72 17.85 5.03
CA GLU A 484 -12.73 16.42 5.40
C GLU A 484 -13.02 15.54 4.19
N ARG A 485 -13.93 15.96 3.32
CA ARG A 485 -14.20 15.27 2.07
C ARG A 485 -12.96 15.27 1.17
N LEU A 486 -12.26 16.40 1.03
CA LEU A 486 -11.01 16.49 0.27
C LEU A 486 -9.92 15.58 0.85
N LEU A 487 -9.78 15.51 2.17
CA LEU A 487 -8.82 14.60 2.81
C LEU A 487 -9.18 13.13 2.59
N ARG A 488 -10.47 12.78 2.69
CA ARG A 488 -10.94 11.41 2.38
C ARG A 488 -10.72 11.08 0.90
N GLN A 489 -10.99 12.02 0.00
CA GLN A 489 -10.73 11.87 -1.44
C GLN A 489 -9.25 11.73 -1.72
N LEU A 490 -8.38 12.51 -1.08
CA LEU A 490 -6.93 12.41 -1.21
C LEU A 490 -6.44 11.00 -0.82
N ASN A 491 -6.88 10.49 0.33
CA ASN A 491 -6.53 9.15 0.76
C ASN A 491 -7.06 8.10 -0.21
N ALA A 492 -8.32 8.20 -0.64
CA ALA A 492 -8.90 7.28 -1.60
C ALA A 492 -8.20 7.31 -2.96
N VAL A 493 -7.75 8.48 -3.43
CA VAL A 493 -6.99 8.63 -4.69
C VAL A 493 -5.59 8.04 -4.53
N GLN A 494 -4.90 8.27 -3.41
CA GLN A 494 -3.61 7.65 -3.14
C GLN A 494 -3.71 6.13 -3.13
N GLU A 495 -4.74 5.58 -2.47
CA GLU A 495 -5.00 4.15 -2.47
C GLU A 495 -5.35 3.62 -3.87
N ALA A 496 -6.20 4.33 -4.62
CA ALA A 496 -6.57 3.94 -5.98
C ALA A 496 -5.38 3.98 -6.94
N VAL A 497 -4.45 4.93 -6.77
CA VAL A 497 -3.21 5.03 -7.57
C VAL A 497 -2.27 3.87 -7.24
N LEU A 498 -2.11 3.54 -5.95
CA LEU A 498 -1.37 2.34 -5.56
C LEU A 498 -2.00 1.08 -6.17
N ASP A 499 -3.32 0.94 -6.11
CA ASP A 499 -4.04 -0.19 -6.71
C ASP A 499 -3.92 -0.24 -8.24
N ALA A 500 -3.92 0.91 -8.93
CA ALA A 500 -3.74 1.00 -10.37
C ALA A 500 -2.31 0.64 -10.80
N ASN A 501 -1.30 1.05 -10.04
CA ASN A 501 0.10 0.66 -10.25
C ASN A 501 0.29 -0.86 -9.99
N LEU A 502 -0.55 -1.48 -9.17
CA LEU A 502 -0.62 -2.94 -8.98
C LEU A 502 -1.37 -3.68 -10.10
N GLY A 503 -2.22 -2.97 -10.84
CA GLY A 503 -3.20 -3.52 -11.78
C GLY A 503 -3.08 -2.95 -13.18
N TYR A 504 -2.02 -3.30 -13.91
CA TYR A 504 -1.96 -3.28 -15.39
C TYR A 504 -2.37 -1.98 -16.12
N GLY A 505 -2.29 -0.82 -15.48
CA GLY A 505 -2.47 0.50 -16.11
C GLY A 505 -1.14 1.21 -16.36
N LYS A 506 -1.11 2.18 -17.28
CA LYS A 506 -0.03 3.19 -17.30
C LYS A 506 0.09 3.75 -15.89
N ALA A 507 1.30 3.74 -15.35
CA ALA A 507 1.60 4.31 -14.05
C ALA A 507 0.97 5.70 -13.96
N ILE A 508 0.12 5.91 -12.95
CA ILE A 508 -0.38 7.25 -12.70
C ILE A 508 0.75 7.98 -11.99
N GLU A 509 1.50 8.77 -12.75
CA GLU A 509 2.43 9.76 -12.20
C GLU A 509 1.60 10.77 -11.40
N LEU A 510 1.55 10.58 -10.07
CA LEU A 510 1.19 11.65 -9.14
C LEU A 510 2.35 12.63 -8.95
#